data_AF-K9VC62-F1
#
_entry.id   AF-K9VC62-F1
#
_cell.length_a   1.000
_cell.length_b   1.000
_cell.length_c   1.000
_cell.angle_alpha   90.00
_cell.angle_beta   90.00
_cell.angle_gamma   90.00
#
_symmetry.space_group_name_H-M   'P 1'
#
loop_
_entity.id
_entity.type
_entity.pdbx_description
1 polymer ?
#
loop_
_entity_poly.entity_id
_entity_poly.type
_entity_poly.pdbx_seq_one_letter_code
_entity_poly.pdbx_strand_id
1 'polypeptide(L)'
;MAYSDFSLARVKKDFGLTLDESRNLFAETKPVLPSELLTTILIDYVPLATFISTEKARSEFLIAPILAEVRRLLNKRVSLFSGKDFTVDPERGLQGFCDYIISGSSEQLFISAPVITIFEAKKEDIIGGLGQCAAAMVAAQCFNQNQDSEVDRIYGAVTTGTNWKFLILQETILYIDPIEYYIQDVDKILGILLQPFS
;
A
#
# COMPACT_ATOMS: atom_id res chain seq x y z
N MET A 1 -13.68 -8.53 -14.63
CA MET A 1 -13.07 -7.20 -14.46
C MET A 1 -12.29 -7.25 -13.17
N ALA A 2 -11.02 -6.91 -13.21
CA ALA A 2 -10.13 -6.98 -12.06
C ALA A 2 -9.70 -5.58 -11.61
N TYR A 3 -9.00 -5.49 -10.48
CA TYR A 3 -8.42 -4.23 -10.00
C TYR A 3 -7.62 -3.48 -11.08
N SER A 4 -6.88 -4.19 -11.92
CA SER A 4 -6.10 -3.63 -13.03
C SER A 4 -6.92 -2.89 -14.10
N ASP A 5 -8.24 -3.09 -14.15
CA ASP A 5 -9.13 -2.45 -15.12
C ASP A 5 -9.65 -1.07 -14.65
N PHE A 6 -9.27 -0.64 -13.43
CA PHE A 6 -9.69 0.64 -12.87
C PHE A 6 -8.67 1.75 -13.13
N SER A 7 -9.11 2.78 -13.84
CA SER A 7 -8.47 4.09 -13.82
C SER A 7 -8.97 4.92 -12.63
N LEU A 8 -8.22 5.97 -12.24
CA LEU A 8 -8.63 6.84 -11.14
C LEU A 8 -9.96 7.55 -11.40
N ALA A 9 -10.21 7.98 -12.64
CA ALA A 9 -11.49 8.58 -13.04
C ALA A 9 -12.65 7.58 -12.91
N ARG A 10 -12.39 6.31 -13.23
CA ARG A 10 -13.38 5.25 -13.19
C ARG A 10 -13.73 4.88 -11.75
N VAL A 11 -12.75 4.58 -10.90
CA VAL A 11 -13.00 4.23 -9.49
C VAL A 11 -13.75 5.36 -8.77
N LYS A 12 -13.39 6.62 -9.06
CA LYS A 12 -14.11 7.79 -8.56
C LYS A 12 -15.59 7.76 -8.92
N LYS A 13 -15.90 7.52 -10.20
CA LYS A 13 -17.27 7.48 -10.71
C LYS A 13 -18.05 6.28 -10.18
N ASP A 14 -17.47 5.08 -10.28
CA ASP A 14 -18.16 3.81 -10.02
C ASP A 14 -18.45 3.62 -8.52
N PHE A 15 -17.62 4.20 -7.64
CA PHE A 15 -17.76 4.10 -6.17
C PHE A 15 -18.14 5.42 -5.50
N GLY A 16 -18.45 6.47 -6.27
CA GLY A 16 -18.90 7.75 -5.73
C GLY A 16 -17.85 8.46 -4.87
N LEU A 17 -16.56 8.31 -5.19
CA LEU A 17 -15.49 8.89 -4.40
C LEU A 17 -15.33 10.39 -4.67
N THR A 18 -14.91 11.13 -3.65
CA THR A 18 -14.41 12.50 -3.78
C THR A 18 -12.89 12.50 -3.61
N LEU A 19 -12.16 13.18 -4.49
CA LEU A 19 -10.70 13.28 -4.39
C LEU A 19 -10.31 14.53 -3.62
N ASP A 20 -9.36 14.40 -2.69
CA ASP A 20 -8.63 15.53 -2.08
C ASP A 20 -7.13 15.33 -2.31
N GLU A 21 -6.55 16.22 -3.12
CA GLU A 21 -5.12 16.21 -3.51
C GLU A 21 -4.39 17.44 -2.93
N SER A 22 -5.02 18.17 -2.00
CA SER A 22 -4.58 19.50 -1.56
C SER A 22 -3.71 19.50 -0.30
N ARG A 23 -3.65 18.37 0.43
CA ARG A 23 -3.04 18.28 1.76
C ARG A 23 -1.85 17.35 1.76
N ASN A 24 -0.74 17.79 2.33
CA ASN A 24 0.34 16.88 2.71
C ASN A 24 -0.13 16.01 3.88
N LEU A 25 -0.45 14.75 3.59
CA LEU A 25 -1.09 13.84 4.53
C LEU A 25 -0.16 13.44 5.68
N PHE A 26 1.16 13.50 5.46
CA PHE A 26 2.16 12.97 6.37
C PHE A 26 3.25 14.00 6.75
N ALA A 27 2.95 15.30 6.66
CA ALA A 27 3.88 16.37 7.02
C ALA A 27 4.46 16.16 8.43
N GLU A 28 3.59 15.91 9.41
CA GLU A 28 3.92 15.76 10.82
C GLU A 28 4.38 14.36 11.22
N THR A 29 4.37 13.40 10.29
CA THR A 29 4.80 12.02 10.58
C THR A 29 6.28 11.98 10.92
N LYS A 30 6.62 11.46 12.10
CA LYS A 30 8.02 11.36 12.53
C LYS A 30 8.72 10.21 11.79
N PRO A 31 9.96 10.41 11.31
CA PRO A 31 10.74 9.34 10.71
C PRO A 31 11.06 8.26 11.76
N VAL A 32 11.18 7.02 11.30
CA VAL A 32 11.57 5.86 12.10
C VAL A 32 12.81 5.23 11.48
N LEU A 33 13.88 5.13 12.24
CA LEU A 33 15.15 4.63 11.73
C LEU A 33 15.01 3.17 11.25
N PRO A 34 15.52 2.84 10.05
CA PRO A 34 15.62 1.45 9.60
C PRO A 34 16.60 0.67 10.49
N SER A 35 16.42 -0.65 10.59
CA SER A 35 17.46 -1.51 11.16
C SER A 35 18.74 -1.50 10.33
N GLU A 36 19.85 -1.89 10.97
CA GLU A 36 21.12 -2.12 10.29
C GLU A 36 20.99 -3.14 9.15
N LEU A 37 20.16 -4.18 9.33
CA LEU A 37 19.90 -5.17 8.30
C LEU A 37 19.25 -4.54 7.07
N LEU A 38 18.14 -3.81 7.24
CA LEU A 38 17.45 -3.15 6.13
C LEU A 38 18.40 -2.15 5.43
N THR A 39 19.14 -1.37 6.21
CA THR A 39 20.12 -0.41 5.68
C THR A 39 21.16 -1.10 4.81
N THR A 40 21.72 -2.21 5.30
CA THR A 40 22.76 -2.97 4.60
C THR A 40 22.25 -3.54 3.29
N ILE A 41 21.07 -4.18 3.28
CA ILE A 41 20.55 -4.78 2.05
C ILE A 41 20.16 -3.72 1.02
N LEU A 42 19.65 -2.55 1.42
CA LEU A 42 19.23 -1.51 0.49
C LEU A 42 20.41 -0.89 -0.28
N ILE A 43 21.62 -0.87 0.32
CA ILE A 43 22.84 -0.44 -0.38
C ILE A 43 23.07 -1.25 -1.66
N ASP A 44 22.87 -2.57 -1.59
CA ASP A 44 23.06 -3.47 -2.74
C ASP A 44 21.80 -3.61 -3.60
N TYR A 45 20.62 -3.61 -2.98
CA TYR A 45 19.36 -3.91 -3.64
C TYR A 45 18.83 -2.75 -4.48
N VAL A 46 19.03 -1.50 -4.05
CA VAL A 46 18.63 -0.31 -4.84
C VAL A 46 19.26 -0.29 -6.23
N PRO A 47 20.60 -0.38 -6.40
CA PRO A 47 21.20 -0.42 -7.72
C PRO A 47 20.78 -1.69 -8.49
N LEU A 48 20.77 -2.86 -7.85
CA LEU A 48 20.39 -4.12 -8.49
C LEU A 48 18.98 -4.07 -9.11
N ALA A 49 17.98 -3.67 -8.32
CA ALA A 49 16.59 -3.59 -8.77
C ALA A 49 16.42 -2.57 -9.89
N THR A 50 17.13 -1.43 -9.79
CA THR A 50 17.07 -0.36 -10.77
C THR A 50 17.71 -0.79 -12.10
N PHE A 51 18.82 -1.52 -12.08
CA PHE A 51 19.46 -2.05 -13.30
C PHE A 51 18.62 -3.14 -13.96
N ILE A 52 17.98 -4.02 -13.20
CA ILE A 52 17.08 -5.04 -13.78
C ILE A 52 15.82 -4.40 -14.38
N SER A 53 15.28 -3.35 -13.75
CA SER A 53 14.17 -2.54 -14.27
C SER A 53 12.91 -3.35 -14.63
N THR A 54 12.54 -4.29 -13.76
CA THR A 54 11.26 -5.01 -13.83
C THR A 54 10.43 -4.77 -12.58
N GLU A 55 9.11 -4.88 -12.69
CA GLU A 55 8.19 -4.78 -11.54
C GLU A 55 8.52 -5.81 -10.49
N LYS A 56 8.83 -7.04 -10.92
CA LYS A 56 9.24 -8.12 -10.03
C LYS A 56 10.51 -7.81 -9.25
N ALA A 57 11.55 -7.27 -9.90
CA ALA A 57 12.78 -6.90 -9.21
C ALA A 57 12.56 -5.77 -8.19
N ARG A 58 11.75 -4.75 -8.55
CA ARG A 58 11.38 -3.66 -7.62
C ARG A 58 10.58 -4.18 -6.42
N SER A 59 9.63 -5.07 -6.69
CA SER A 59 8.81 -5.76 -5.71
C SER A 59 9.66 -6.56 -4.72
N GLU A 60 10.49 -7.48 -5.21
CA GLU A 60 11.27 -8.41 -4.39
C GLU A 60 12.43 -7.75 -3.64
N PHE A 61 13.14 -6.81 -4.28
CA PHE A 61 14.36 -6.24 -3.72
C PHE A 61 14.16 -4.90 -3.01
N LEU A 62 13.06 -4.17 -3.25
CA LEU A 62 12.84 -2.86 -2.62
C LEU A 62 11.60 -2.84 -1.73
N ILE A 63 10.46 -3.27 -2.26
CA ILE A 63 9.17 -3.15 -1.57
C ILE A 63 9.05 -4.20 -0.46
N ALA A 64 9.24 -5.49 -0.79
CA ALA A 64 9.11 -6.58 0.19
C ALA A 64 10.01 -6.40 1.42
N PRO A 65 11.30 -6.00 1.31
CA PRO A 65 12.15 -5.82 2.48
C PRO A 65 11.70 -4.67 3.38
N ILE A 66 11.22 -3.56 2.81
CA ILE A 66 10.68 -2.43 3.59
C ILE A 66 9.41 -2.86 4.32
N LEU A 67 8.49 -3.58 3.67
CA LEU A 67 7.26 -4.05 4.33
C LEU A 67 7.53 -5.13 5.37
N ALA A 68 8.53 -6.00 5.16
CA ALA A 68 8.97 -6.96 6.15
C ALA A 68 9.54 -6.26 7.40
N GLU A 69 10.24 -5.14 7.22
CA GLU A 69 10.72 -4.30 8.32
C GLU A 69 9.56 -3.68 9.10
N VAL A 70 8.53 -3.15 8.43
CA VAL A 70 7.30 -2.64 9.09
C VAL A 70 6.69 -3.72 9.98
N ARG A 71 6.51 -4.94 9.44
CA ARG A 71 6.00 -6.07 10.22
C ARG A 71 6.89 -6.40 11.42
N ARG A 72 8.22 -6.33 11.27
CA ARG A 72 9.18 -6.55 12.36
C ARG A 72 9.03 -5.47 13.44
N LEU A 73 8.97 -4.20 13.07
CA LEU A 73 8.82 -3.05 13.97
C LEU A 73 7.49 -3.10 14.75
N LEU A 74 6.44 -3.68 14.16
CA LEU A 74 5.16 -3.93 14.82
C LEU A 74 5.13 -5.20 15.68
N ASN A 75 6.29 -5.79 15.99
CA ASN A 75 6.43 -7.03 16.75
C ASN A 75 5.64 -8.21 16.16
N LYS A 76 5.54 -8.27 14.82
CA LYS A 76 4.82 -9.34 14.09
C LYS A 76 3.33 -9.45 14.45
N ARG A 77 2.74 -8.38 14.99
CA ARG A 77 1.30 -8.29 15.32
C ARG A 77 0.41 -8.02 14.11
N VAL A 78 1.02 -7.75 12.97
CA VAL A 78 0.37 -7.63 11.66
C VAL A 78 0.82 -8.76 10.74
N SER A 79 -0.01 -9.08 9.76
CA SER A 79 0.31 -10.00 8.68
C SER A 79 0.63 -9.22 7.43
N LEU A 80 1.52 -9.79 6.62
CA LEU A 80 1.97 -9.22 5.36
C LEU A 80 1.76 -10.25 4.26
N PHE A 81 0.92 -9.95 3.29
CA PHE A 81 0.71 -10.79 2.12
C PHE A 81 1.38 -10.14 0.91
N SER A 82 1.94 -10.97 0.03
CA SER A 82 2.52 -10.54 -1.24
C SER A 82 1.90 -11.34 -2.37
N GLY A 83 1.42 -10.67 -3.42
CA GLY A 83 0.82 -11.29 -4.60
C GLY A 83 -0.33 -12.22 -4.24
N LYS A 84 -1.26 -11.77 -3.40
CA LYS A 84 -2.38 -12.60 -2.89
C LYS A 84 -3.69 -12.18 -3.54
N ASP A 85 -4.48 -13.18 -3.93
CA ASP A 85 -5.86 -12.95 -4.40
C ASP A 85 -6.68 -12.33 -3.28
N PHE A 86 -7.33 -11.23 -3.60
CA PHE A 86 -8.17 -10.47 -2.69
C PHE A 86 -9.49 -10.16 -3.37
N THR A 87 -10.25 -11.22 -3.64
CA THR A 87 -11.56 -11.13 -4.27
C THR A 87 -12.65 -10.90 -3.22
N VAL A 88 -13.27 -9.71 -3.25
CA VAL A 88 -14.23 -9.26 -2.22
C VAL A 88 -15.64 -9.11 -2.79
N ASP A 89 -15.78 -8.44 -3.94
CA ASP A 89 -17.07 -8.18 -4.58
C ASP A 89 -16.92 -8.24 -6.11
N PRO A 90 -16.98 -9.45 -6.71
CA PRO A 90 -16.76 -9.65 -8.14
C PRO A 90 -17.75 -8.91 -9.03
N GLU A 91 -18.99 -8.76 -8.58
CA GLU A 91 -20.08 -8.09 -9.33
C GLU A 91 -19.76 -6.61 -9.55
N ARG A 92 -19.08 -5.97 -8.60
CA ARG A 92 -18.57 -4.59 -8.71
C ARG A 92 -17.15 -4.51 -9.25
N GLY A 93 -16.57 -5.62 -9.68
CA GLY A 93 -15.20 -5.69 -10.20
C GLY A 93 -14.11 -5.63 -9.12
N LEU A 94 -14.46 -5.70 -7.83
CA LEU A 94 -13.53 -5.71 -6.70
C LEU A 94 -12.94 -7.11 -6.51
N GLN A 95 -12.11 -7.51 -7.48
CA GLN A 95 -11.50 -8.84 -7.55
C GLN A 95 -10.10 -8.81 -8.18
N GLY A 96 -9.32 -9.85 -7.87
CA GLY A 96 -7.97 -10.05 -8.39
C GLY A 96 -6.89 -9.93 -7.32
N PHE A 97 -5.65 -9.96 -7.76
CA PHE A 97 -4.48 -9.94 -6.89
C PHE A 97 -4.10 -8.51 -6.49
N CYS A 98 -3.71 -8.34 -5.23
CA CYS A 98 -2.97 -7.16 -4.77
C CYS A 98 -1.50 -7.51 -4.63
N ASP A 99 -0.60 -6.57 -4.95
CA ASP A 99 0.84 -6.80 -4.81
C ASP A 99 1.24 -6.97 -3.36
N TYR A 100 0.72 -6.12 -2.47
CA TYR A 100 0.83 -6.35 -1.03
C TYR A 100 -0.41 -5.93 -0.25
N ILE A 101 -0.62 -6.61 0.87
CA ILE A 101 -1.69 -6.33 1.83
C ILE A 101 -1.11 -6.44 3.23
N ILE A 102 -1.42 -5.48 4.10
CA ILE A 102 -1.17 -5.58 5.54
C ILE A 102 -2.51 -5.60 6.28
N SER A 103 -2.72 -6.64 7.08
CA SER A 103 -3.85 -6.72 8.01
C SER A 103 -3.41 -6.47 9.45
N GLY A 104 -4.30 -5.86 10.24
CA GLY A 104 -4.17 -5.67 11.69
C GLY A 104 -4.35 -6.95 12.52
N SER A 105 -4.03 -8.12 11.94
CA SER A 105 -4.09 -9.44 12.58
C SER A 105 -2.74 -10.12 12.43
N SER A 106 -2.36 -10.96 13.41
CA SER A 106 -1.14 -11.78 13.32
C SER A 106 -1.27 -13.00 12.41
N GLU A 107 -2.47 -13.30 11.90
CA GLU A 107 -2.73 -14.47 11.05
C GLU A 107 -2.11 -14.32 9.66
N GLN A 108 -1.15 -15.20 9.33
CA GLN A 108 -0.35 -15.10 8.11
C GLN A 108 -0.75 -16.10 7.01
N LEU A 109 -1.63 -17.06 7.32
CA LEU A 109 -2.04 -18.11 6.39
C LEU A 109 -3.15 -17.67 5.43
N PHE A 110 -3.99 -16.74 5.88
CA PHE A 110 -5.11 -16.18 5.12
C PHE A 110 -5.30 -14.72 5.53
N ILE A 111 -5.86 -13.91 4.63
CA ILE A 111 -6.16 -12.51 4.90
C ILE A 111 -7.33 -12.47 5.89
N SER A 112 -7.12 -11.83 7.04
CA SER A 112 -8.19 -11.56 8.01
C SER A 112 -8.35 -10.07 8.26
N ALA A 113 -9.53 -9.71 8.76
CA ALA A 113 -9.85 -8.34 9.08
C ALA A 113 -9.17 -7.92 10.40
N PRO A 114 -8.90 -6.61 10.57
CA PRO A 114 -9.05 -5.56 9.56
C PRO A 114 -7.89 -5.56 8.56
N VAL A 115 -8.17 -5.44 7.27
CA VAL A 115 -7.20 -5.06 6.24
C VAL A 115 -6.95 -3.56 6.38
N ILE A 116 -5.70 -3.16 6.65
CA ILE A 116 -5.35 -1.77 6.99
C ILE A 116 -4.70 -1.06 5.81
N THR A 117 -3.78 -1.73 5.12
CA THR A 117 -3.00 -1.10 4.05
C THR A 117 -2.94 -1.96 2.79
N ILE A 118 -3.15 -1.33 1.64
CA ILE A 118 -3.06 -1.91 0.30
C ILE A 118 -1.87 -1.28 -0.44
N PHE A 119 -1.16 -2.09 -1.22
CA PHE A 119 -0.06 -1.61 -2.05
C PHE A 119 -0.19 -2.10 -3.49
N GLU A 120 0.12 -1.20 -4.42
CA GLU A 120 0.30 -1.51 -5.83
C GLU A 120 1.72 -1.16 -6.25
N ALA A 121 2.45 -2.15 -6.75
CA ALA A 121 3.77 -1.98 -7.31
C ALA A 121 3.65 -1.62 -8.80
N LYS A 122 4.50 -0.70 -9.25
CA LYS A 122 4.60 -0.31 -10.66
C LYS A 122 6.06 -0.27 -11.07
N LYS A 123 6.31 -0.42 -12.37
CA LYS A 123 7.68 -0.27 -12.88
C LYS A 123 8.15 1.18 -12.79
N GLU A 124 7.30 2.10 -13.27
CA GLU A 124 7.61 3.52 -13.45
C GLU A 124 6.38 4.42 -13.24
N ASP A 125 5.19 3.99 -13.70
CA ASP A 125 3.99 4.83 -13.70
C ASP A 125 3.18 4.74 -12.40
N ILE A 126 3.51 5.61 -11.44
CA ILE A 126 2.75 5.77 -10.19
C ILE A 126 1.31 6.23 -10.45
N ILE A 127 1.09 7.15 -11.40
CA ILE A 127 -0.23 7.73 -11.64
C ILE A 127 -1.18 6.68 -12.21
N GLY A 128 -0.69 5.85 -13.14
CA GLY A 128 -1.44 4.72 -13.69
C GLY A 128 -1.87 3.70 -12.65
N GLY A 129 -1.13 3.56 -11.53
CA GLY A 129 -1.48 2.64 -10.44
C GLY A 129 -2.54 3.16 -9.46
N LEU A 130 -2.86 4.46 -9.47
CA LEU A 130 -3.76 5.05 -8.46
C LEU A 130 -5.17 4.47 -8.52
N GLY A 131 -5.71 4.23 -9.73
CA GLY A 131 -7.05 3.67 -9.91
C GLY A 131 -7.17 2.26 -9.36
N GLN A 132 -6.18 1.42 -9.67
CA GLN A 132 -6.08 0.04 -9.18
C GLN A 132 -5.95 0.00 -7.65
N CYS A 133 -5.03 0.79 -7.08
CA CYS A 133 -4.84 0.88 -5.63
C CYS A 133 -6.13 1.35 -4.94
N ALA A 134 -6.76 2.41 -5.42
CA ALA A 134 -8.01 2.92 -4.87
C ALA A 134 -9.16 1.90 -4.93
N ALA A 135 -9.28 1.13 -6.01
CA ALA A 135 -10.30 0.09 -6.11
C ALA A 135 -10.06 -1.02 -5.07
N ALA A 136 -8.81 -1.45 -4.89
CA ALA A 136 -8.46 -2.42 -3.86
C ALA A 136 -8.61 -1.85 -2.43
N MET A 137 -8.44 -0.54 -2.21
CA MET A 137 -8.76 0.11 -0.94
C MET A 137 -10.28 0.10 -0.64
N VAL A 138 -11.12 0.34 -1.65
CA VAL A 138 -12.59 0.19 -1.52
C VAL A 138 -12.94 -1.27 -1.20
N ALA A 139 -12.28 -2.23 -1.85
CA ALA A 139 -12.45 -3.65 -1.52
C ALA A 139 -12.06 -3.96 -0.07
N ALA A 140 -10.97 -3.39 0.45
CA ALA A 140 -10.56 -3.55 1.84
C ALA A 140 -11.59 -2.97 2.82
N GLN A 141 -12.16 -1.80 2.51
CA GLN A 141 -13.26 -1.21 3.28
C GLN A 141 -14.48 -2.15 3.33
N CYS A 142 -14.93 -2.66 2.17
CA CYS A 142 -16.04 -3.61 2.10
C CYS A 142 -15.74 -4.93 2.84
N PHE A 143 -14.52 -5.47 2.68
CA PHE A 143 -14.09 -6.69 3.35
C PHE A 143 -14.14 -6.54 4.88
N ASN A 144 -13.66 -5.41 5.40
CA ASN A 144 -13.67 -5.12 6.83
C ASN A 144 -15.09 -4.96 7.38
N GLN A 145 -15.96 -4.24 6.65
CA GLN A 145 -17.38 -4.08 7.01
C GLN A 145 -18.12 -5.43 7.04
N ASN A 146 -17.89 -6.30 6.05
CA ASN A 146 -18.49 -7.63 5.98
C ASN A 146 -18.05 -8.57 7.12
N GLN A 147 -16.97 -8.23 7.84
CA GLN A 147 -16.40 -8.99 8.95
C GLN A 147 -16.59 -8.28 10.29
N ASP A 148 -17.51 -7.30 10.38
CA ASP A 148 -17.80 -6.50 11.58
C ASP A 148 -16.54 -5.86 12.22
N SER A 149 -15.55 -5.54 11.38
CA SER A 149 -14.23 -5.04 11.78
C SER A 149 -13.90 -3.74 11.05
N GLU A 150 -14.89 -2.86 10.92
CA GLU A 150 -14.76 -1.57 10.25
C GLU A 150 -13.66 -0.72 10.91
N VAL A 151 -12.89 -0.03 10.06
CA VAL A 151 -11.85 0.91 10.47
C VAL A 151 -12.11 2.24 9.80
N ASP A 152 -11.83 3.33 10.51
CA ASP A 152 -12.09 4.69 10.01
C ASP A 152 -11.35 5.01 8.70
N ARG A 153 -10.19 4.38 8.49
CA ARG A 153 -9.28 4.67 7.37
C ARG A 153 -8.66 3.41 6.81
N ILE A 154 -8.66 3.32 5.49
CA ILE A 154 -7.83 2.40 4.72
C ILE A 154 -6.66 3.19 4.15
N TYR A 155 -5.45 2.67 4.30
CA TYR A 155 -4.24 3.28 3.76
C TYR A 155 -3.85 2.59 2.45
N GLY A 156 -3.28 3.38 1.54
CA GLY A 156 -2.84 2.90 0.23
C GLY A 156 -1.46 3.42 -0.11
N ALA A 157 -0.71 2.69 -0.91
CA ALA A 157 0.44 3.24 -1.59
C ALA A 157 0.58 2.68 -3.00
N VAL A 158 0.96 3.55 -3.94
CA VAL A 158 1.48 3.14 -5.24
C VAL A 158 2.98 3.41 -5.24
N THR A 159 3.78 2.43 -5.62
CA THR A 159 5.24 2.52 -5.49
C THR A 159 6.00 1.83 -6.61
N THR A 160 7.15 2.41 -6.97
CA THR A 160 8.15 1.76 -7.83
C THR A 160 9.28 1.12 -7.04
N GLY A 161 9.12 1.00 -5.72
CA GLY A 161 10.18 0.69 -4.76
C GLY A 161 11.07 1.90 -4.47
N THR A 162 11.48 2.65 -5.49
CA THR A 162 12.31 3.87 -5.31
C THR A 162 11.50 5.11 -4.99
N ASN A 163 10.25 5.18 -5.43
CA ASN A 163 9.32 6.29 -5.20
C ASN A 163 8.01 5.74 -4.60
N TRP A 164 7.42 6.47 -3.67
CA TRP A 164 6.21 6.10 -2.96
C TRP A 164 5.21 7.24 -2.95
N LYS A 165 3.99 6.97 -3.40
CA LYS A 165 2.86 7.89 -3.31
C LYS A 165 1.79 7.27 -2.45
N PHE A 166 1.37 7.98 -1.41
CA PHE A 166 0.45 7.46 -0.40
C PHE A 166 -0.96 8.01 -0.57
N LEU A 167 -1.92 7.19 -0.15
CA LEU A 167 -3.35 7.48 -0.20
C LEU A 167 -3.99 7.13 1.14
N ILE A 168 -5.10 7.81 1.46
CA ILE A 168 -5.99 7.44 2.56
C ILE A 168 -7.43 7.45 2.01
N LEU A 169 -8.16 6.35 2.20
CA LEU A 169 -9.59 6.30 1.97
C LEU A 169 -10.29 6.37 3.34
N GLN A 170 -11.11 7.39 3.51
CA GLN A 170 -11.97 7.56 4.68
C GLN A 170 -13.40 7.78 4.19
N GLU A 171 -14.31 6.87 4.55
CA GLU A 171 -15.66 6.82 4.00
C GLU A 171 -15.61 6.82 2.45
N THR A 172 -16.04 7.91 1.80
CA THR A 172 -16.03 8.11 0.35
C THR A 172 -15.01 9.15 -0.11
N ILE A 173 -14.16 9.66 0.78
CA ILE A 173 -13.11 10.62 0.43
C ILE A 173 -11.79 9.86 0.25
N LEU A 174 -11.24 9.94 -0.96
CA LEU A 174 -9.91 9.45 -1.29
C LEU A 174 -8.93 10.62 -1.26
N TYR A 175 -8.13 10.67 -0.21
CA TYR A 175 -7.02 11.59 -0.08
C TYR A 175 -5.80 11.02 -0.82
N ILE A 176 -5.15 11.83 -1.65
CA ILE A 176 -3.92 11.48 -2.34
C ILE A 176 -2.87 12.49 -1.92
N ASP A 177 -1.75 12.02 -1.35
CA ASP A 177 -0.67 12.91 -0.95
C ASP A 177 -0.06 13.56 -2.21
N PRO A 178 0.02 14.90 -2.28
CA PRO A 178 0.74 15.58 -3.36
C PRO A 178 2.25 15.30 -3.32
N ILE A 179 2.79 14.86 -2.18
CA ILE A 179 4.21 14.56 -2.00
C ILE A 179 4.53 13.10 -2.35
N GLU A 180 5.57 12.89 -3.14
CA GLU A 180 6.22 11.59 -3.33
C GLU A 180 7.42 11.46 -2.40
N TYR A 181 7.57 10.27 -1.82
CA TYR A 181 8.65 9.95 -0.89
C TYR A 181 9.63 9.00 -1.58
N TYR A 182 10.92 9.28 -1.44
CA TYR A 182 11.97 8.54 -2.13
C TYR A 182 12.67 7.57 -1.18
N ILE A 183 13.17 6.46 -1.72
CA ILE A 183 13.83 5.40 -0.94
C ILE A 183 15.08 5.87 -0.18
N GLN A 184 15.67 6.99 -0.58
CA GLN A 184 16.74 7.66 0.15
C GLN A 184 16.28 8.13 1.55
N ASP A 185 15.00 8.49 1.68
CA ASP A 185 14.35 8.87 2.93
C ASP A 185 13.53 7.69 3.50
N VAL A 186 14.12 6.48 3.50
CA VAL A 186 13.45 5.25 3.94
C VAL A 186 12.93 5.36 5.38
N ASP A 187 13.56 6.16 6.23
CA ASP A 187 13.12 6.41 7.59
C ASP A 187 11.78 7.16 7.65
N LYS A 188 11.58 8.15 6.77
CA LYS A 188 10.29 8.84 6.60
C LYS A 188 9.23 7.87 6.05
N ILE A 189 9.58 7.05 5.06
CA ILE A 189 8.69 6.02 4.52
C ILE A 189 8.25 5.03 5.62
N LEU A 190 9.18 4.53 6.43
CA LEU A 190 8.87 3.66 7.57
C LEU A 190 7.95 4.35 8.58
N GLY A 191 8.20 5.63 8.88
CA GLY A 191 7.33 6.43 9.73
C GLY A 191 5.89 6.50 9.20
N ILE A 192 5.72 6.71 7.90
CA ILE A 192 4.41 6.75 7.23
C ILE A 192 3.73 5.38 7.29
N LEU A 193 4.45 4.31 6.98
CA LEU A 193 3.92 2.95 6.97
C LEU A 193 3.52 2.43 8.35
N LEU A 194 4.06 3.01 9.42
CA LEU A 194 3.73 2.66 10.81
C LEU A 194 2.56 3.47 11.38
N GLN A 195 2.27 4.64 10.82
CA GLN A 195 1.22 5.55 11.30
C GLN A 195 -0.19 4.89 11.39
N PRO A 196 -0.59 3.95 10.52
CA PRO A 196 -1.88 3.27 10.67
C PRO A 196 -2.03 2.43 11.94
N PHE A 197 -0.91 2.13 12.63
CA PHE A 197 -0.84 1.21 13.77
C PHE A 197 -0.35 1.89 15.07
N SER A 198 -0.20 3.21 15.06
CA SER A 198 0.25 4.02 16.20
C SER A 198 -0.89 4.59 17.03
#